data_AF-A0A2R6WK56-F1
#
_entry.id   AF-A0A2R6WK56-F1
#
_cell.length_a   1.000
_cell.length_b   1.000
_cell.length_c   1.000
_cell.angle_alpha   90.00
_cell.angle_beta   90.00
_cell.angle_gamma   90.00
#
_symmetry.space_group_name_H-M   'P 1'
#
loop_
_entity.id
_entity.type
_entity.pdbx_description
1 polymer ?
#
loop_
_entity_poly.entity_id
_entity_poly.type
_entity_poly.pdbx_seq_one_letter_code
_entity_poly.pdbx_strand_id
1 'polypeptide(L)'
;MNWLRRRQLLEQLECHRCRLLPQVIADFDMTLTKYMVEGRRGQSTHALLSQGSTDYDRKRQELFDIYYPMEISPNIPVEEKTKLMETWWGKSHGLLVEGGLNIENIRQSVEKGTVGFREGIADLFEILDGEGVPLLIFSAGLADIIEEILRQKLHRTFPNIRVVSNRMNFDKDGNLTGFIGKTIHVLNKNEHALEMAAPLHDEEGHSVGSNGNGSSFIKGRKNVILLGDHLGDLGMSDGVAYDNRISVGFLNENVENWLDTYRRAFDIVVLNDGTLDCVVELIQELRS
;
A
#
# COMPACT_ATOMS: atom_id res chain seq x y z
N MET A 1 21.31 -1.91 -10.88
CA MET A 1 21.88 -2.67 -9.74
C MET A 1 23.22 -3.30 -10.17
N ASN A 2 24.22 -3.45 -9.29
CA ASN A 2 25.45 -4.18 -9.63
C ASN A 2 25.18 -5.69 -9.63
N TRP A 3 25.69 -6.41 -10.63
CA TRP A 3 25.45 -7.84 -10.90
C TRP A 3 25.67 -8.74 -9.68
N LEU A 4 26.71 -8.49 -8.88
CA LEU A 4 26.98 -9.26 -7.65
C LEU A 4 25.83 -9.17 -6.63
N ARG A 5 25.23 -7.99 -6.44
CA ARG A 5 24.09 -7.80 -5.53
C ARG A 5 22.80 -8.37 -6.11
N ARG A 6 22.59 -8.26 -7.44
CA ARG A 6 21.46 -8.92 -8.14
C ARG A 6 21.49 -10.43 -7.93
N ARG A 7 22.66 -11.05 -8.16
CA ARG A 7 22.87 -12.49 -7.98
C ARG A 7 22.66 -12.93 -6.54
N GLN A 8 23.21 -12.21 -5.56
CA GLN A 8 23.02 -12.53 -4.13
C GLN A 8 21.55 -12.48 -3.71
N LEU A 9 20.75 -11.57 -4.29
CA LEU A 9 19.31 -11.46 -4.06
C LEU A 9 18.53 -12.62 -4.71
N LEU A 10 18.88 -13.02 -5.94
CA LEU A 10 18.32 -14.22 -6.58
C LEU A 10 18.62 -15.48 -5.76
N GLU A 11 19.87 -15.67 -5.33
CA GLU A 11 20.31 -16.82 -4.53
C GLU A 11 19.57 -16.92 -3.17
N GLN A 12 19.04 -15.81 -2.62
CA GLN A 12 18.14 -15.86 -1.44
C GLN A 12 16.77 -16.46 -1.78
N LEU A 13 16.21 -16.14 -2.95
CA LEU A 13 14.88 -16.59 -3.35
C LEU A 13 14.88 -17.98 -3.99
N GLU A 14 15.97 -18.37 -4.66
CA GLU A 14 16.20 -19.68 -5.31
C GLU A 14 16.41 -20.86 -4.33
N CYS A 15 16.07 -20.71 -3.05
CA CYS A 15 16.19 -21.77 -2.06
C CYS A 15 15.51 -23.06 -2.57
N HIS A 16 16.30 -24.12 -2.80
CA HIS A 16 15.92 -25.30 -3.59
C HIS A 16 14.72 -26.14 -3.06
N ARG A 17 14.09 -25.71 -1.95
CA ARG A 17 12.87 -26.30 -1.38
C ARG A 17 11.59 -25.53 -1.75
N CYS A 18 11.70 -24.29 -2.24
CA CYS A 18 10.59 -23.39 -2.51
C CYS A 18 10.46 -23.12 -4.01
N ARG A 19 9.71 -23.95 -4.74
CA ARG A 19 9.44 -23.79 -6.19
C ARG A 19 8.36 -22.75 -6.53
N LEU A 20 7.85 -22.03 -5.55
CA LEU A 20 6.79 -21.04 -5.74
C LEU A 20 7.40 -19.65 -5.82
N LEU A 21 6.98 -18.87 -6.83
CA LEU A 21 7.34 -17.46 -6.94
C LEU A 21 7.02 -16.68 -5.64
N PRO A 22 7.80 -15.64 -5.32
CA PRO A 22 7.56 -14.82 -4.15
C PRO A 22 6.15 -14.21 -4.19
N GLN A 23 5.45 -14.21 -3.05
CA GLN A 23 4.27 -13.35 -2.90
C GLN A 23 4.71 -11.87 -2.88
N VAL A 24 3.82 -10.97 -3.29
CA VAL A 24 4.12 -9.54 -3.30
C VAL A 24 3.27 -8.82 -2.25
N ILE A 25 3.91 -8.00 -1.42
CA ILE A 25 3.25 -7.08 -0.49
C ILE A 25 3.69 -5.66 -0.90
N ALA A 26 2.75 -4.75 -1.09
CA ALA A 26 3.04 -3.42 -1.63
C ALA A 26 2.21 -2.33 -0.95
N ASP A 27 2.82 -1.18 -0.63
CA ASP A 27 2.03 0.05 -0.48
C ASP A 27 1.47 0.48 -1.85
N PHE A 28 0.47 1.36 -1.86
CA PHE A 28 -0.20 1.86 -3.04
C PHE A 28 0.20 3.29 -3.45
N ASP A 29 0.21 4.22 -2.50
CA ASP A 29 0.33 5.65 -2.75
C ASP A 29 1.81 5.97 -2.94
N MET A 30 2.21 6.50 -4.10
CA MET A 30 3.61 6.79 -4.47
C MET A 30 4.55 5.57 -4.59
N THR A 31 4.09 4.37 -4.21
CA THR A 31 4.74 3.09 -4.48
C THR A 31 4.29 2.52 -5.83
N LEU A 32 3.06 1.99 -5.91
CA LEU A 32 2.48 1.48 -7.17
C LEU A 32 1.96 2.63 -8.05
N THR A 33 1.51 3.73 -7.44
CA THR A 33 1.18 4.98 -8.15
C THR A 33 2.41 5.88 -8.28
N LYS A 34 2.42 6.76 -9.28
CA LYS A 34 3.52 7.68 -9.57
C LYS A 34 3.59 8.83 -8.57
N TYR A 35 4.81 9.24 -8.22
CA TYR A 35 5.05 10.48 -7.50
C TYR A 35 4.83 11.71 -8.41
N MET A 36 5.13 11.61 -9.71
CA MET A 36 4.90 12.66 -10.71
C MET A 36 4.03 12.16 -11.87
N VAL A 37 2.85 12.76 -12.04
CA VAL A 37 1.95 12.51 -13.17
C VAL A 37 1.96 13.74 -14.06
N GLU A 38 2.46 13.60 -15.30
CA GLU A 38 2.48 14.68 -16.31
C GLU A 38 3.17 15.98 -15.81
N GLY A 39 4.24 15.85 -15.03
CA GLY A 39 4.97 16.99 -14.46
C GLY A 39 4.28 17.64 -13.25
N ARG A 40 3.16 17.10 -12.77
CA ARG A 40 2.47 17.51 -11.54
C ARG A 40 2.65 16.45 -10.44
N ARG A 41 2.56 16.85 -9.18
CA ARG A 41 2.58 15.93 -8.04
C ARG A 41 1.39 14.97 -8.13
N GLY A 42 1.65 13.66 -8.13
CA GLY A 42 0.62 12.63 -8.04
C GLY A 42 -0.14 12.73 -6.72
N GLN A 43 -1.46 12.64 -6.78
CA GLN A 43 -2.33 12.69 -5.60
C GLN A 43 -2.42 11.31 -4.96
N SER A 44 -2.21 11.23 -3.64
CA SER A 44 -2.54 10.03 -2.85
C SER A 44 -4.05 9.77 -2.84
N THR A 45 -4.47 8.57 -2.45
CA THR A 45 -5.88 8.20 -2.22
C THR A 45 -6.66 9.26 -1.43
N HIS A 46 -6.10 9.72 -0.31
CA HIS A 46 -6.65 10.84 0.47
C HIS A 46 -6.67 12.14 -0.34
N ALA A 47 -5.57 12.52 -1.00
CA ALA A 47 -5.45 13.77 -1.75
C ALA A 47 -6.34 13.85 -3.00
N LEU A 48 -6.73 12.72 -3.58
CA LEU A 48 -7.69 12.63 -4.70
C LEU A 48 -9.09 13.05 -4.29
N LEU A 49 -9.51 12.68 -3.07
CA LEU A 49 -10.89 12.77 -2.64
C LEU A 49 -11.35 14.22 -2.47
N SER A 50 -12.42 14.60 -3.17
CA SER A 50 -13.11 15.88 -3.03
C SER A 50 -14.62 15.69 -2.90
N GLN A 51 -15.22 16.46 -1.99
CA GLN A 51 -16.67 16.54 -1.78
C GLN A 51 -17.30 17.78 -2.44
N GLY A 52 -16.50 18.69 -2.99
CA GLY A 52 -16.99 19.98 -3.50
C GLY A 52 -17.53 20.94 -2.42
N SER A 53 -17.20 20.69 -1.14
CA SER A 53 -17.63 21.50 0.00
C SER A 53 -16.47 22.36 0.52
N THR A 54 -16.61 23.68 0.41
CA THR A 54 -15.57 24.63 0.84
C THR A 54 -15.33 24.62 2.35
N ASP A 55 -16.32 24.26 3.16
CA ASP A 55 -16.16 24.12 4.61
C ASP A 55 -15.38 22.84 4.98
N TYR A 56 -15.63 21.74 4.26
CA TYR A 56 -14.82 20.52 4.36
C TYR A 56 -13.38 20.79 3.95
N ASP A 57 -13.16 21.40 2.77
CA ASP A 57 -11.80 21.66 2.25
C ASP A 57 -11.00 22.56 3.22
N ARG A 58 -11.65 23.57 3.82
CA ARG A 58 -11.06 24.41 4.88
C ARG A 58 -10.70 23.62 6.13
N LYS A 59 -11.64 22.87 6.72
CA LYS A 59 -11.40 22.05 7.93
C LYS A 59 -10.31 21.01 7.70
N ARG A 60 -10.24 20.45 6.49
CA ARG A 60 -9.22 19.49 6.07
C ARG A 60 -7.84 20.12 6.03
N GLN A 61 -7.72 21.34 5.46
CA GLN A 61 -6.46 22.08 5.46
C GLN A 61 -6.02 22.43 6.90
N GLU A 62 -6.95 22.86 7.75
CA GLU A 62 -6.67 23.14 9.17
C GLU A 62 -6.13 21.90 9.92
N LEU A 63 -6.64 20.70 9.64
CA LEU A 63 -6.07 19.46 10.18
C LEU A 63 -4.66 19.18 9.63
N PHE A 64 -4.45 19.35 8.33
CA PHE A 64 -3.14 19.15 7.70
C PHE A 64 -2.07 20.09 8.30
N ASP A 65 -2.39 21.39 8.40
CA ASP A 65 -1.47 22.42 8.92
C ASP A 65 -1.06 22.16 10.38
N ILE A 66 -1.91 21.50 11.17
CA ILE A 66 -1.62 21.11 12.56
C ILE A 66 -0.74 19.84 12.60
N TYR A 67 -1.13 18.78 11.91
CA TYR A 67 -0.57 17.44 12.13
C TYR A 67 0.60 17.07 11.21
N TYR A 68 0.64 17.57 9.98
CA TYR A 68 1.74 17.27 9.04
C TYR A 68 3.12 17.70 9.58
N PRO A 69 3.29 18.88 10.21
CA PRO A 69 4.56 19.24 10.87
C PRO A 69 4.98 18.27 11.99
N MET A 70 4.03 17.59 12.63
CA MET A 70 4.29 16.60 13.68
C MET A 70 4.71 15.25 13.09
N GLU A 71 4.07 14.83 11.99
CA GLU A 71 4.42 13.64 11.21
C GLU A 71 5.90 13.67 10.78
N ILE A 72 6.33 14.76 10.16
CA ILE A 72 7.70 14.89 9.63
C ILE A 72 8.75 15.25 10.69
N SER A 73 8.35 15.59 11.92
CA SER A 73 9.27 16.05 12.96
C SER A 73 10.24 14.95 13.40
N PRO A 74 11.57 15.14 13.34
CA PRO A 74 12.54 14.18 13.85
C PRO A 74 12.62 14.18 15.39
N ASN A 75 11.98 15.14 16.06
CA ASN A 75 12.10 15.38 17.49
C ASN A 75 10.97 14.71 18.32
N ILE A 76 9.92 14.20 17.68
CA ILE A 76 8.81 13.51 18.35
C ILE A 76 9.10 12.00 18.38
N PRO A 77 9.13 11.34 19.56
CA PRO A 77 9.29 9.88 19.68
C PRO A 77 8.25 9.11 18.86
N VAL A 78 8.61 7.92 18.39
CA VAL A 78 7.75 7.12 17.50
C VAL A 78 6.41 6.78 18.18
N GLU A 79 6.43 6.41 19.45
CA GLU A 79 5.24 6.01 20.22
C GLU A 79 4.29 7.19 20.50
N GLU A 80 4.82 8.41 20.59
CA GLU A 80 4.04 9.63 20.71
C GLU A 80 3.48 10.06 19.35
N LYS A 81 4.32 10.00 18.31
CA LYS A 81 3.93 10.29 16.93
C LYS A 81 2.82 9.37 16.45
N THR A 82 2.88 8.08 16.75
CA THR A 82 1.81 7.10 16.44
C THR A 82 0.45 7.59 16.95
N LYS A 83 0.35 8.00 18.22
CA LYS A 83 -0.91 8.50 18.81
C LYS A 83 -1.39 9.81 18.18
N LEU A 84 -0.47 10.67 17.76
CA LEU A 84 -0.81 11.89 17.00
C LEU A 84 -1.38 11.55 15.61
N MET A 85 -0.82 10.55 14.93
CA MET A 85 -1.32 10.08 13.63
C MET A 85 -2.67 9.37 13.78
N GLU A 86 -2.87 8.49 14.77
CA GLU A 86 -4.19 7.93 15.10
C GLU A 86 -5.26 9.02 15.28
N THR A 87 -4.90 10.08 16.03
CA THR A 87 -5.78 11.24 16.26
C THR A 87 -6.08 12.00 14.97
N TRP A 88 -5.07 12.21 14.11
CA TRP A 88 -5.23 12.94 12.85
C TRP A 88 -6.08 12.16 11.84
N TRP A 89 -5.79 10.88 11.61
CA TRP A 89 -6.60 10.03 10.73
C TRP A 89 -8.03 9.91 11.26
N GLY A 90 -8.22 9.69 12.57
CA GLY A 90 -9.55 9.65 13.19
C GLY A 90 -10.36 10.94 12.97
N LYS A 91 -9.74 12.12 13.12
CA LYS A 91 -10.35 13.41 12.80
C LYS A 91 -10.65 13.57 11.31
N SER A 92 -9.74 13.13 10.44
CA SER A 92 -9.89 13.25 8.98
C SER A 92 -11.00 12.34 8.45
N HIS A 93 -11.08 11.11 8.95
CA HIS A 93 -12.17 10.17 8.69
C HIS A 93 -13.52 10.69 9.20
N GLY A 94 -13.56 11.25 10.42
CA GLY A 94 -14.77 11.88 10.96
C GLY A 94 -15.24 13.08 10.11
N LEU A 95 -14.29 13.88 9.62
CA LEU A 95 -14.57 15.02 8.75
C LEU A 95 -15.12 14.60 7.37
N LEU A 96 -14.71 13.44 6.83
CA LEU A 96 -15.32 12.86 5.62
C LEU A 96 -16.80 12.48 5.83
N VAL A 97 -17.13 11.93 7.00
CA VAL A 97 -18.53 11.63 7.37
C VAL A 97 -19.33 12.92 7.53
N GLU A 98 -18.78 13.91 8.26
CA GLU A 98 -19.42 15.22 8.46
C GLU A 98 -19.67 15.96 7.13
N GLY A 99 -18.72 15.88 6.19
CA GLY A 99 -18.85 16.46 4.84
C GLY A 99 -19.84 15.74 3.92
N GLY A 100 -20.46 14.63 4.36
CA GLY A 100 -21.49 13.91 3.61
C GLY A 100 -20.97 13.21 2.35
N LEU A 101 -19.82 12.53 2.44
CA LEU A 101 -19.23 11.85 1.28
C LEU A 101 -20.21 10.83 0.68
N ASN A 102 -20.49 10.91 -0.61
CA ASN A 102 -21.19 9.86 -1.34
C ASN A 102 -20.21 9.07 -2.21
N ILE A 103 -20.49 7.78 -2.46
CA ILE A 103 -19.69 6.90 -3.33
C ILE A 103 -19.49 7.49 -4.73
N GLU A 104 -20.42 8.30 -5.23
CA GLU A 104 -20.29 9.00 -6.51
C GLU A 104 -19.19 10.08 -6.49
N ASN A 105 -18.92 10.71 -5.35
CA ASN A 105 -17.79 11.63 -5.21
C ASN A 105 -16.45 10.90 -5.41
N ILE A 106 -16.33 9.64 -4.99
CA ILE A 106 -15.12 8.82 -5.19
C ILE A 106 -14.89 8.58 -6.68
N ARG A 107 -15.92 8.17 -7.42
CA ARG A 107 -15.83 7.94 -8.87
C ARG A 107 -15.33 9.16 -9.61
N GLN A 108 -15.94 10.32 -9.33
CA GLN A 108 -15.57 11.60 -9.96
C GLN A 108 -14.20 12.10 -9.52
N SER A 109 -13.79 11.82 -8.28
CA SER A 109 -12.45 12.16 -7.77
C SER A 109 -11.35 11.38 -8.50
N VAL A 110 -11.56 10.09 -8.75
CA VAL A 110 -10.59 9.24 -9.48
C VAL A 110 -10.58 9.54 -10.98
N GLU A 111 -11.72 9.90 -11.57
CA GLU A 111 -11.83 10.28 -12.97
C GLU A 111 -11.04 11.57 -13.28
N LYS A 112 -11.25 12.60 -12.46
CA LYS A 112 -10.68 13.96 -12.64
C LYS A 112 -9.30 14.13 -12.01
N GLY A 113 -8.94 13.25 -11.08
CA GLY A 113 -7.75 13.36 -10.25
C GLY A 113 -6.44 13.04 -10.96
N THR A 114 -5.37 13.65 -10.47
CA THR A 114 -4.00 13.50 -10.97
C THR A 114 -3.37 12.24 -10.36
N VAL A 115 -3.78 11.07 -10.85
CA VAL A 115 -3.25 9.76 -10.44
C VAL A 115 -3.02 8.86 -11.66
N GLY A 116 -1.88 8.17 -11.64
CA GLY A 116 -1.50 7.17 -12.63
C GLY A 116 -0.54 6.17 -12.02
N PHE A 117 -0.53 4.95 -12.55
CA PHE A 117 0.37 3.91 -12.09
C PHE A 117 1.80 4.13 -12.58
N ARG A 118 2.75 3.61 -11.80
CA ARG A 118 4.17 3.52 -12.16
C ARG A 118 4.32 2.61 -13.39
N GLU A 119 5.29 2.90 -14.24
CA GLU A 119 5.56 2.10 -15.44
C GLU A 119 5.97 0.67 -15.04
N GLY A 120 5.56 -0.33 -15.81
CA GLY A 120 5.69 -1.76 -15.47
C GLY A 120 4.55 -2.34 -14.62
N ILE A 121 3.54 -1.56 -14.20
CA ILE A 121 2.41 -2.08 -13.39
C ILE A 121 1.63 -3.20 -14.09
N ALA A 122 1.43 -3.06 -15.41
CA ALA A 122 0.59 -3.97 -16.19
C ALA A 122 1.29 -5.31 -16.31
N ASP A 123 2.55 -5.31 -16.73
CA ASP A 123 3.39 -6.51 -16.79
C ASP A 123 3.50 -7.19 -15.43
N LEU A 124 3.71 -6.42 -14.35
CA LEU A 124 3.74 -6.94 -12.98
C LEU A 124 2.43 -7.66 -12.63
N PHE A 125 1.28 -7.01 -12.82
CA PHE A 125 -0.02 -7.58 -12.45
C PHE A 125 -0.39 -8.78 -13.31
N GLU A 126 -0.11 -8.74 -14.62
CA GLU A 126 -0.40 -9.85 -15.54
C GLU A 126 0.49 -11.07 -15.29
N ILE A 127 1.77 -10.88 -14.97
CA ILE A 127 2.67 -11.98 -14.61
C ILE A 127 2.24 -12.61 -13.27
N LEU A 128 1.90 -11.80 -12.27
CA LEU A 128 1.45 -12.30 -10.97
C LEU A 128 0.11 -13.05 -11.09
N ASP A 129 -0.85 -12.54 -11.85
CA ASP A 129 -2.16 -13.17 -12.09
C ASP A 129 -2.03 -14.49 -12.86
N GLY A 130 -1.23 -14.51 -13.95
CA GLY A 130 -0.98 -15.70 -14.75
C GLY A 130 -0.27 -16.84 -14.00
N GLU A 131 0.52 -16.52 -12.98
CA GLU A 131 1.25 -17.47 -12.13
C GLU A 131 0.55 -17.75 -10.77
N GLY A 132 -0.68 -17.25 -10.60
CA GLY A 132 -1.46 -17.42 -9.36
C GLY A 132 -0.74 -16.89 -8.12
N VAL A 133 0.06 -15.84 -8.26
CA VAL A 133 0.85 -15.22 -7.20
C VAL A 133 0.01 -14.16 -6.49
N PRO A 134 -0.19 -14.24 -5.17
CA PRO A 134 -0.95 -13.24 -4.44
C PRO A 134 -0.19 -11.91 -4.38
N LEU A 135 -0.92 -10.82 -4.65
CA LEU A 135 -0.48 -9.45 -4.43
C LEU A 135 -1.35 -8.83 -3.33
N LEU A 136 -0.73 -8.53 -2.19
CA LEU A 136 -1.35 -7.78 -1.11
C LEU A 136 -1.00 -6.30 -1.22
N ILE A 137 -1.98 -5.47 -1.57
CA ILE A 137 -1.87 -4.02 -1.47
C ILE A 137 -2.20 -3.63 -0.03
N PHE A 138 -1.21 -3.20 0.74
CA PHE A 138 -1.34 -2.82 2.15
C PHE A 138 -1.04 -1.33 2.32
N SER A 139 -2.08 -0.50 2.39
CA SER A 139 -1.95 0.96 2.38
C SER A 139 -2.62 1.65 3.56
N ALA A 140 -1.98 2.71 4.05
CA ALA A 140 -2.56 3.69 4.97
C ALA A 140 -3.57 4.65 4.29
N GLY A 141 -3.81 4.46 2.99
CA GLY A 141 -4.78 5.18 2.17
C GLY A 141 -6.24 4.81 2.44
N LEU A 142 -7.08 4.94 1.40
CA LEU A 142 -8.52 4.68 1.43
C LEU A 142 -8.88 3.52 0.47
N ALA A 143 -9.37 2.40 0.99
CA ALA A 143 -9.54 1.15 0.24
C ALA A 143 -10.44 1.31 -1.00
N ASP A 144 -11.58 1.99 -0.82
CA ASP A 144 -12.59 2.17 -1.85
C ASP A 144 -12.12 3.09 -2.99
N ILE A 145 -11.12 3.95 -2.72
CA ILE A 145 -10.45 4.77 -3.74
C ILE A 145 -9.37 3.94 -4.47
N ILE A 146 -8.61 3.11 -3.76
CA ILE A 146 -7.65 2.16 -4.37
C ILE A 146 -8.38 1.26 -5.39
N GLU A 147 -9.50 0.68 -4.98
CA GLU A 147 -10.33 -0.19 -5.84
C GLU A 147 -10.92 0.56 -7.03
N GLU A 148 -11.36 1.80 -6.84
CA GLU A 148 -11.86 2.64 -7.93
C GLU A 148 -10.74 3.05 -8.92
N ILE A 149 -9.52 3.32 -8.44
CA ILE A 149 -8.35 3.57 -9.31
C ILE A 149 -7.99 2.32 -10.11
N LEU A 150 -7.92 1.15 -9.47
CA LEU A 150 -7.70 -0.13 -10.14
C LEU A 150 -8.75 -0.35 -11.25
N ARG A 151 -10.03 -0.16 -10.92
CA ARG A 151 -11.16 -0.29 -11.85
C ARG A 151 -11.08 0.69 -13.03
N GLN A 152 -10.84 1.97 -12.76
CA GLN A 152 -10.86 3.02 -13.78
C GLN A 152 -9.61 3.07 -14.65
N LYS A 153 -8.42 2.70 -14.14
CA LYS A 153 -7.15 2.89 -14.86
C LYS A 153 -6.58 1.61 -15.47
N LEU A 154 -6.99 0.41 -15.00
CA LEU A 154 -6.55 -0.87 -15.58
C LEU A 154 -7.57 -1.50 -16.54
N HIS A 155 -8.86 -1.19 -16.39
CA HIS A 155 -9.97 -1.77 -17.17
C HIS A 155 -10.06 -3.32 -17.14
N ARG A 156 -9.33 -3.97 -16.22
CA ARG A 156 -9.25 -5.42 -16.01
C ARG A 156 -9.28 -5.71 -14.51
N THR A 157 -9.95 -6.80 -14.12
CA THR A 157 -9.92 -7.32 -12.75
C THR A 157 -8.82 -8.36 -12.58
N PHE A 158 -8.15 -8.35 -11.43
CA PHE A 158 -7.05 -9.24 -11.10
C PHE A 158 -7.40 -10.01 -9.80
N PRO A 159 -7.93 -11.25 -9.90
CA PRO A 159 -8.45 -12.00 -8.75
C PRO A 159 -7.41 -12.34 -7.68
N ASN A 160 -6.12 -12.31 -8.04
CA ASN A 160 -4.97 -12.51 -7.16
C ASN A 160 -4.59 -11.25 -6.34
N ILE A 161 -5.25 -10.11 -6.55
CA ILE A 161 -5.03 -8.90 -5.75
C ILE A 161 -5.97 -8.88 -4.54
N ARG A 162 -5.46 -8.45 -3.39
CA ARG A 162 -6.23 -8.12 -2.18
C ARG A 162 -5.83 -6.73 -1.69
N VAL A 163 -6.83 -5.92 -1.31
CA VAL A 163 -6.63 -4.57 -0.78
C VAL A 163 -6.90 -4.56 0.72
N VAL A 164 -5.88 -4.21 1.48
CA VAL A 164 -5.89 -4.01 2.94
C VAL A 164 -5.59 -2.53 3.18
N SER A 165 -6.63 -1.76 3.54
CA SER A 165 -6.55 -0.32 3.75
C SER A 165 -7.78 0.17 4.53
N ASN A 166 -7.87 1.48 4.83
CA ASN A 166 -9.02 2.04 5.53
C ASN A 166 -10.27 1.93 4.66
N ARG A 167 -11.16 0.99 4.97
CA ARG A 167 -12.40 0.77 4.21
C ARG A 167 -13.55 1.60 4.79
N MET A 168 -14.26 2.26 3.89
CA MET A 168 -15.46 3.03 4.17
C MET A 168 -16.69 2.14 4.37
N ASN A 169 -17.61 2.58 5.22
CA ASN A 169 -18.94 1.97 5.38
C ASN A 169 -20.00 2.91 4.80
N PHE A 170 -20.70 2.46 3.76
CA PHE A 170 -21.76 3.25 3.11
C PHE A 170 -23.16 2.78 3.53
N ASP A 171 -24.10 3.71 3.59
CA ASP A 171 -25.52 3.39 3.69
C ASP A 171 -26.10 2.92 2.33
N LYS A 172 -27.38 2.53 2.34
CA LYS A 172 -28.14 2.09 1.16
C LYS A 172 -28.26 3.16 0.05
N ASP A 173 -28.08 4.43 0.38
CA ASP A 173 -28.19 5.58 -0.51
C ASP A 173 -26.79 6.04 -0.99
N GLY A 174 -25.73 5.32 -0.59
CA GLY A 174 -24.35 5.51 -1.00
C GLY A 174 -23.57 6.54 -0.15
N ASN A 175 -24.10 6.98 0.98
CA ASN A 175 -23.45 7.98 1.84
C ASN A 175 -22.54 7.32 2.88
N LEU A 176 -21.39 7.92 3.13
CA LEU A 176 -20.42 7.47 4.11
C LEU A 176 -20.97 7.64 5.53
N THR A 177 -20.98 6.55 6.29
CA THR A 177 -21.44 6.52 7.70
C THR A 177 -20.31 6.31 8.69
N GLY A 178 -19.12 5.89 8.23
CA GLY A 178 -17.96 5.61 9.06
C GLY A 178 -16.94 4.74 8.33
N PHE A 179 -16.04 4.12 9.09
CA PHE A 179 -14.99 3.22 8.59
C PHE A 179 -15.08 1.86 9.29
N ILE A 180 -14.63 0.81 8.61
CA ILE A 180 -14.68 -0.57 9.08
C ILE A 180 -13.35 -0.96 9.70
N GLY A 181 -13.38 -1.50 10.92
CA GLY A 181 -12.20 -2.01 11.61
C GLY A 181 -11.37 -0.93 12.31
N LYS A 182 -10.08 -1.20 12.49
CA LYS A 182 -9.11 -0.25 13.07
C LYS A 182 -8.49 0.60 11.97
N THR A 183 -8.12 1.83 12.32
CA THR A 183 -7.50 2.79 11.41
C THR A 183 -6.06 2.40 11.11
N ILE A 184 -5.71 2.30 9.83
CA ILE A 184 -4.34 2.07 9.34
C ILE A 184 -3.72 3.43 8.99
N HIS A 185 -2.59 3.76 9.60
CA HIS A 185 -1.79 4.95 9.29
C HIS A 185 -0.32 4.57 9.06
N VAL A 186 0.53 5.55 8.71
CA VAL A 186 1.90 5.33 8.24
C VAL A 186 2.86 4.66 9.25
N LEU A 187 2.47 4.53 10.52
CA LEU A 187 3.32 3.98 11.61
C LEU A 187 2.78 2.69 12.27
N ASN A 188 1.56 2.23 11.96
CA ASN A 188 0.95 1.04 12.58
C ASN A 188 0.69 -0.12 11.60
N LYS A 189 1.26 -0.05 10.38
CA LYS A 189 1.14 -1.12 9.38
C LYS A 189 1.64 -2.48 9.88
N ASN A 190 2.66 -2.50 10.75
CA ASN A 190 3.16 -3.71 11.40
C ASN A 190 2.13 -4.31 12.39
N GLU A 191 1.49 -3.50 13.22
CA GLU A 191 0.50 -3.96 14.21
C GLU A 191 -0.71 -4.62 13.55
N HIS A 192 -1.17 -4.07 12.42
CA HIS A 192 -2.27 -4.65 11.66
C HIS A 192 -1.83 -5.77 10.69
N ALA A 193 -0.54 -5.99 10.45
CA ALA A 193 -0.09 -7.01 9.50
C ALA A 193 -0.59 -8.42 9.86
N LEU A 194 -0.64 -8.75 11.17
CA LEU A 194 -1.18 -10.05 11.64
C LEU A 194 -2.71 -10.13 11.51
N GLU A 195 -3.43 -9.09 11.92
CA GLU A 195 -4.90 -9.03 11.84
C GLU A 195 -5.38 -9.07 10.39
N MET A 196 -4.63 -8.46 9.46
CA MET A 196 -4.97 -8.39 8.04
C MET A 196 -4.36 -9.53 7.21
N ALA A 197 -3.43 -10.33 7.78
CA ALA A 197 -3.08 -11.64 7.25
C ALA A 197 -4.14 -12.71 7.58
N ALA A 198 -4.96 -12.53 8.62
CA ALA A 198 -5.99 -13.52 8.98
C ALA A 198 -7.05 -13.74 7.88
N PRO A 199 -7.61 -12.71 7.20
CA PRO A 199 -8.45 -12.91 6.00
C PRO A 199 -7.75 -13.57 4.81
N LEU A 200 -6.41 -13.67 4.82
CA LEU A 200 -5.62 -14.39 3.81
C LEU A 200 -5.42 -15.87 4.21
N HIS A 201 -5.90 -16.24 5.40
CA HIS A 201 -5.97 -17.59 5.93
C HIS A 201 -7.40 -18.15 5.97
N ASP A 202 -8.46 -17.34 5.93
CA ASP A 202 -9.85 -17.79 5.98
C ASP A 202 -10.67 -17.25 4.78
N GLU A 203 -11.15 -18.13 3.90
CA GLU A 203 -11.93 -17.77 2.70
C GLU A 203 -13.41 -17.40 2.97
N GLU A 204 -13.88 -17.57 4.21
CA GLU A 204 -15.30 -17.39 4.57
C GLU A 204 -15.44 -16.41 5.73
N GLY A 205 -16.08 -15.25 5.45
CA GLY A 205 -16.16 -14.11 6.35
C GLY A 205 -17.03 -14.29 7.60
N HIS A 206 -16.62 -15.14 8.52
CA HIS A 206 -17.21 -15.29 9.84
C HIS A 206 -16.18 -15.01 10.94
N SER A 207 -16.64 -14.32 11.99
CA SER A 207 -15.81 -13.80 13.07
C SER A 207 -15.00 -14.86 13.80
N VAL A 208 -13.73 -14.51 14.10
CA VAL A 208 -12.72 -15.33 14.77
C VAL A 208 -13.27 -16.08 16.00
N GLY A 209 -13.49 -17.38 15.82
CA GLY A 209 -13.61 -18.37 16.90
C GLY A 209 -12.40 -19.30 16.85
N SER A 210 -11.74 -19.53 17.99
CA SER A 210 -10.51 -20.33 18.03
C SER A 210 -10.70 -21.77 17.52
N ASN A 211 -9.67 -22.28 16.83
CA ASN A 211 -9.46 -23.64 16.32
C ASN A 211 -10.15 -23.99 14.98
N GLY A 212 -9.45 -23.85 13.85
CA GLY A 212 -9.98 -24.33 12.56
C GLY A 212 -9.16 -24.12 11.28
N ASN A 213 -7.95 -24.68 11.17
CA ASN A 213 -7.29 -25.09 9.91
C ASN A 213 -7.56 -24.24 8.62
N GLY A 214 -7.21 -22.94 8.63
CA GLY A 214 -7.46 -22.00 7.52
C GLY A 214 -6.88 -22.38 6.14
N SER A 215 -7.54 -21.95 5.06
CA SER A 215 -7.29 -22.35 3.65
C SER A 215 -6.09 -21.68 2.97
N SER A 216 -6.29 -20.86 1.94
CA SER A 216 -5.48 -20.99 0.72
C SER A 216 -4.39 -19.93 0.50
N PHE A 217 -4.73 -18.64 0.51
CA PHE A 217 -4.16 -17.61 -0.36
C PHE A 217 -2.62 -17.41 -0.32
N ILE A 218 -2.01 -17.53 0.86
CA ILE A 218 -0.56 -17.35 1.08
C ILE A 218 0.16 -18.69 1.41
N LYS A 219 -0.61 -19.77 1.63
CA LYS A 219 -0.14 -20.99 2.30
C LYS A 219 0.93 -21.71 1.46
N GLY A 220 2.19 -21.65 1.94
CA GLY A 220 3.35 -22.28 1.32
C GLY A 220 4.27 -21.34 0.53
N ARG A 221 3.90 -20.08 0.28
CA ARG A 221 4.81 -19.09 -0.35
C ARG A 221 5.73 -18.47 0.71
N LYS A 222 6.94 -19.01 0.82
CA LYS A 222 7.96 -18.60 1.81
C LYS A 222 8.88 -17.47 1.39
N ASN A 223 8.70 -16.96 0.19
CA ASN A 223 9.47 -15.84 -0.36
C ASN A 223 8.55 -14.63 -0.47
N VAL A 224 9.01 -13.45 -0.08
CA VAL A 224 8.27 -12.18 -0.17
C VAL A 224 9.06 -11.16 -0.99
N ILE A 225 8.40 -10.47 -1.91
CA ILE A 225 8.85 -9.18 -2.44
C ILE A 225 8.01 -8.09 -1.76
N LEU A 226 8.68 -7.14 -1.10
CA LEU A 226 8.07 -6.06 -0.35
C LEU A 226 8.35 -4.72 -1.04
N LEU A 227 7.30 -3.99 -1.43
CA LEU A 227 7.38 -2.71 -2.13
C LEU A 227 6.85 -1.59 -1.22
N GLY A 228 7.59 -0.48 -1.10
CA GLY A 228 7.16 0.69 -0.34
C GLY A 228 7.97 1.93 -0.68
N ASP A 229 7.47 3.12 -0.36
CA ASP A 229 8.15 4.39 -0.54
C ASP A 229 8.52 5.04 0.79
N HIS A 230 8.01 4.55 1.91
CA HIS A 230 8.31 5.02 3.25
C HIS A 230 9.01 3.96 4.12
N LEU A 231 9.83 4.37 5.08
CA LEU A 231 10.55 3.44 5.98
C LEU A 231 9.59 2.57 6.83
N GLY A 232 8.39 3.07 7.12
CA GLY A 232 7.35 2.31 7.83
C GLY A 232 6.80 1.10 7.05
N ASP A 233 6.95 1.09 5.72
CA ASP A 233 6.48 0.00 4.87
C ASP A 233 7.26 -1.30 5.08
N LEU A 234 8.48 -1.20 5.62
CA LEU A 234 9.30 -2.36 5.98
C LEU A 234 8.63 -3.28 7.02
N GLY A 235 7.66 -2.78 7.78
CA GLY A 235 6.86 -3.54 8.75
C GLY A 235 5.62 -4.23 8.16
N MET A 236 5.24 -3.97 6.91
CA MET A 236 4.06 -4.62 6.30
C MET A 236 4.21 -6.14 6.17
N SER A 237 5.45 -6.65 6.17
CA SER A 237 5.73 -8.09 6.13
C SER A 237 5.66 -8.78 7.50
N ASP A 238 5.62 -8.04 8.62
CA ASP A 238 5.82 -8.59 9.97
C ASP A 238 4.73 -9.60 10.39
N GLY A 239 3.54 -9.51 9.77
CA GLY A 239 2.44 -10.45 9.97
C GLY A 239 2.45 -11.68 9.07
N VAL A 240 3.44 -11.83 8.19
CA VAL A 240 3.49 -12.90 7.18
C VAL A 240 4.65 -13.85 7.47
N ALA A 241 4.37 -15.16 7.52
CA ALA A 241 5.36 -16.19 7.85
C ALA A 241 6.28 -16.56 6.68
N TYR A 242 7.23 -15.68 6.33
CA TYR A 242 8.23 -15.89 5.26
C TYR A 242 9.57 -16.43 5.80
N ASP A 243 10.35 -17.02 4.90
CA ASP A 243 11.73 -17.46 5.12
C ASP A 243 12.72 -16.47 4.50
N ASN A 244 12.40 -15.91 3.32
CA ASN A 244 13.20 -14.89 2.63
C ASN A 244 12.34 -13.68 2.22
N ARG A 245 12.94 -12.49 2.24
CA ARG A 245 12.30 -11.23 1.81
C ARG A 245 13.29 -10.37 1.03
N ILE A 246 12.86 -9.85 -0.13
CA ILE A 246 13.51 -8.73 -0.80
C ILE A 246 12.65 -7.49 -0.62
N SER A 247 13.26 -6.39 -0.21
CA SER A 247 12.60 -5.09 -0.03
C SER A 247 13.05 -4.08 -1.09
N VAL A 248 12.08 -3.39 -1.71
CA VAL A 248 12.29 -2.39 -2.76
C VAL A 248 11.71 -1.05 -2.29
N GLY A 249 12.60 -0.09 -2.05
CA GLY A 249 12.27 1.25 -1.57
C GLY A 249 12.21 2.28 -2.71
N PHE A 250 11.08 2.95 -2.89
CA PHE A 250 10.92 4.03 -3.87
C PHE A 250 11.25 5.39 -3.24
N LEU A 251 12.51 5.82 -3.33
CA LEU A 251 12.94 7.12 -2.82
C LEU A 251 12.60 8.22 -3.83
N ASN A 252 11.35 8.68 -3.75
CA ASN A 252 10.72 9.55 -4.74
C ASN A 252 11.21 11.01 -4.74
N GLU A 253 11.61 11.54 -3.59
CA GLU A 253 12.07 12.93 -3.44
C GLU A 253 13.20 13.05 -2.39
N ASN A 254 13.80 14.24 -2.27
CA ASN A 254 14.81 14.56 -1.26
C ASN A 254 15.98 13.55 -1.20
N VAL A 255 16.36 13.02 -2.38
CA VAL A 255 17.31 11.89 -2.53
C VAL A 255 18.61 12.14 -1.77
N GLU A 256 19.19 13.34 -1.86
CA GLU A 256 20.46 13.70 -1.21
C GLU A 256 20.44 13.49 0.31
N ASN A 257 19.30 13.71 0.97
CA ASN A 257 19.15 13.61 2.42
C ASN A 257 18.84 12.18 2.89
N TRP A 258 18.13 11.40 2.07
CA TRP A 258 17.57 10.10 2.48
C TRP A 258 18.24 8.88 1.88
N LEU A 259 19.02 9.03 0.80
CA LEU A 259 19.61 7.93 0.03
C LEU A 259 20.39 6.93 0.90
N ASP A 260 21.23 7.42 1.82
CA ASP A 260 22.01 6.53 2.69
C ASP A 260 21.16 5.82 3.74
N THR A 261 20.04 6.41 4.17
CA THR A 261 19.08 5.76 5.06
C THR A 261 18.30 4.67 4.30
N TYR A 262 17.81 4.96 3.09
CA TYR A 262 17.11 3.98 2.26
C TYR A 262 18.04 2.82 1.85
N ARG A 263 19.31 3.11 1.50
CA ARG A 263 20.32 2.08 1.17
C ARG A 263 20.67 1.13 2.31
N ARG A 264 20.48 1.56 3.57
CA ARG A 264 20.65 0.73 4.77
C ARG A 264 19.39 -0.07 5.11
N ALA A 265 18.22 0.44 4.72
CA ALA A 265 16.93 -0.10 5.12
C ALA A 265 16.30 -1.05 4.08
N PHE A 266 16.52 -0.79 2.79
CA PHE A 266 15.98 -1.57 1.66
C PHE A 266 17.08 -2.31 0.88
N ASP A 267 16.73 -3.48 0.34
CA ASP A 267 17.62 -4.32 -0.48
C ASP A 267 17.87 -3.72 -1.87
N ILE A 268 16.85 -3.08 -2.44
CA ILE A 268 16.90 -2.31 -3.68
C ILE A 268 16.30 -0.93 -3.41
N VAL A 269 16.94 0.12 -3.93
CA VAL A 269 16.39 1.49 -3.88
C VAL A 269 16.19 1.99 -5.31
N VAL A 270 14.95 2.31 -5.66
CA VAL A 270 14.57 3.00 -6.89
C VAL A 270 14.54 4.50 -6.59
N LEU A 271 15.18 5.31 -7.45
CA LEU A 271 15.35 6.75 -7.20
C LEU A 271 14.41 7.57 -8.08
N ASN A 272 13.83 8.62 -7.49
CA ASN A 272 12.83 9.48 -8.11
C ASN A 272 11.61 8.64 -8.56
N ASP A 273 10.86 9.15 -9.54
CA ASP A 273 9.70 8.46 -10.11
C ASP A 273 10.07 7.38 -11.14
N GLY A 274 11.03 6.49 -10.79
CA GLY A 274 11.48 5.37 -11.62
C GLY A 274 10.42 4.28 -11.87
N THR A 275 10.79 3.19 -12.52
CA THR A 275 9.85 2.15 -12.98
C THR A 275 9.75 0.94 -12.04
N LEU A 276 8.76 0.07 -12.26
CA LEU A 276 8.64 -1.25 -11.61
C LEU A 276 9.47 -2.33 -12.30
N ASP A 277 10.19 -2.01 -13.38
CA ASP A 277 10.89 -2.99 -14.23
C ASP A 277 11.87 -3.85 -13.42
N CYS A 278 12.53 -3.29 -12.40
CA CYS A 278 13.42 -4.07 -11.53
C CYS A 278 12.71 -5.19 -10.73
N VAL A 279 11.40 -5.05 -10.49
CA VAL A 279 10.54 -6.05 -9.86
C VAL A 279 10.02 -7.04 -10.91
N VAL A 280 9.63 -6.54 -12.10
CA VAL A 280 9.19 -7.35 -13.23
C VAL A 280 10.31 -8.30 -13.69
N GLU A 281 11.52 -7.77 -13.92
CA GLU A 281 12.71 -8.56 -14.27
C GLU A 281 13.02 -9.61 -13.20
N LEU A 282 12.96 -9.26 -11.91
CA LEU A 282 13.22 -10.19 -10.81
C LEU A 282 12.23 -11.36 -10.80
N ILE A 283 10.94 -11.10 -11.03
CA ILE A 283 9.92 -12.15 -11.11
C ILE A 283 10.11 -12.99 -12.38
N GLN A 284 10.49 -12.39 -13.50
CA GLN A 284 10.79 -13.11 -14.75
C GLN A 284 12.01 -14.03 -14.62
N GLU A 285 13.09 -13.59 -13.98
CA GLU A 285 14.28 -14.41 -13.71
C GLU A 285 13.95 -15.60 -12.78
N LEU A 286 13.03 -15.43 -11.82
CA LEU A 286 12.58 -16.51 -10.94
C LEU A 286 11.59 -17.50 -11.59
N ARG A 287 11.15 -17.24 -12.84
CA ARG A 287 10.30 -18.14 -13.64
C ARG A 287 11.09 -19.05 -14.58
N SER A 288 12.34 -18.72 -14.90
CA SER A 288 13.17 -19.42 -15.90
C SER A 288 13.95 -20.60 -15.32
#